data_AF-A0A183BFD0-F1
#
_entry.id   AF-A0A183BFD0-F1
#
_cell.length_a   1.000
_cell.length_b   1.000
_cell.length_c   1.000
_cell.angle_alpha   90.00
_cell.angle_beta   90.00
_cell.angle_gamma   90.00
#
_symmetry.space_group_name_H-M   'P 1'
#
loop_
_entity.id
_entity.type
_entity.pdbx_description
1 polymer ?
#
loop_
_entity_poly.entity_id
_entity_poly.type
_entity_poly.pdbx_seq_one_letter_code
_entity_poly.pdbx_strand_id
1 'polypeptide(L)'
;MTRRVLEPMLLGVAITCIILSVALDDWNCGSLFKSCLDRWRTITLGVIILFCLGLACLVLVFLMDLAHCCSTTLDLNASFTTTRLCALFLGLILLTTGLIVYTAEMGRQWSYLSGVSGVVFAVQGSILAFVTCQCTSARGRTRMQVTRTIAT
;
A
#
# COMPACT_ATOMS: atom_id res chain seq x y z
N MET A 1 3.13 21.45 -7.23
CA MET A 1 4.18 20.49 -7.64
C MET A 1 4.57 19.54 -6.51
N THR A 2 4.89 20.01 -5.31
CA THR A 2 5.33 19.19 -4.15
C THR A 2 4.41 17.99 -3.82
N ARG A 3 3.09 18.13 -3.94
CA ARG A 3 2.13 17.03 -3.69
C ARG A 3 2.20 15.86 -4.69
N ARG A 4 2.59 16.09 -5.96
CA ARG A 4 2.60 15.02 -6.99
C ARG A 4 3.83 14.10 -6.91
N VAL A 5 4.89 14.56 -6.25
CA VAL A 5 6.17 13.83 -6.13
C VAL A 5 6.28 13.12 -4.79
N LEU A 6 5.65 13.68 -3.74
CA LEU A 6 5.67 13.12 -2.41
C LEU A 6 4.99 11.73 -2.35
N GLU A 7 3.89 11.56 -3.07
CA GLU A 7 3.13 10.30 -3.10
C GLU A 7 3.94 9.12 -3.67
N PRO A 8 4.50 9.20 -4.89
CA PRO A 8 5.33 8.12 -5.42
C PRO A 8 6.63 7.94 -4.61
N MET A 9 7.21 9.01 -4.05
CA MET A 9 8.37 8.87 -3.15
C MET A 9 8.05 8.04 -1.90
N LEU A 10 6.94 8.35 -1.22
CA LEU A 10 6.48 7.60 -0.05
C LEU A 10 6.21 6.14 -0.39
N LEU A 11 5.55 5.89 -1.52
CA LEU A 11 5.25 4.55 -1.99
C LEU A 11 6.53 3.76 -2.32
N GLY A 12 7.50 4.40 -2.99
CA GLY A 12 8.79 3.80 -3.31
C GLY A 12 9.61 3.45 -2.06
N VAL A 13 9.63 4.33 -1.06
CA VAL A 13 10.25 4.05 0.25
C VAL A 13 9.55 2.88 0.93
N ALA A 14 8.22 2.85 0.92
CA ALA A 14 7.46 1.75 1.51
C ALA A 14 7.78 0.41 0.82
N ILE A 15 7.83 0.36 -0.51
CA ILE A 15 8.20 -0.85 -1.27
C ILE A 15 9.61 -1.32 -0.89
N THR A 16 10.57 -0.39 -0.83
CA THR A 16 11.96 -0.71 -0.47
C THR A 16 12.06 -1.27 0.96
N CYS A 17 11.33 -0.68 1.91
CA CYS A 17 11.25 -1.19 3.28
C CYS A 17 10.62 -2.58 3.34
N ILE A 18 9.58 -2.87 2.57
CA ILE A 18 8.98 -4.21 2.51
C ILE A 18 9.98 -5.22 1.95
N ILE A 19 10.68 -4.89 0.86
CA ILE A 19 11.70 -5.76 0.26
C ILE A 19 12.81 -6.05 1.26
N LEU A 20 13.33 -5.02 1.94
CA LEU A 20 14.34 -5.18 2.99
C LEU A 20 13.83 -6.05 4.14
N SER A 21 12.59 -5.83 4.59
CA SER A 21 11.97 -6.65 5.63
C SER A 21 11.89 -8.12 5.25
N VAL A 22 11.62 -8.43 3.97
CA VAL A 22 11.55 -9.79 3.44
C VAL A 22 12.94 -10.40 3.22
N ALA A 23 13.92 -9.59 2.84
CA ALA A 23 15.29 -10.02 2.56
C ALA A 23 16.16 -10.21 3.81
N LEU A 24 15.83 -9.56 4.92
CA LEU A 24 16.55 -9.74 6.19
C LEU A 24 16.36 -11.16 6.70
N ASP A 25 17.44 -11.81 7.14
CA ASP A 25 17.44 -13.18 7.68
C ASP A 25 17.18 -13.24 9.20
N ASP A 26 16.62 -12.17 9.78
CA ASP A 26 16.27 -12.06 11.20
C ASP A 26 14.88 -12.63 11.51
N TRP A 27 14.39 -13.58 10.71
CA TRP A 27 13.15 -14.29 11.03
C TRP A 27 13.41 -15.26 12.19
N ASN A 28 12.37 -15.65 12.93
CA ASN A 28 12.49 -16.55 14.08
C ASN A 28 13.13 -17.91 13.73
N CYS A 29 13.08 -18.27 12.44
CA CYS A 29 13.67 -19.47 11.84
C CYS A 29 15.01 -19.19 11.10
N GLY A 30 15.50 -17.95 11.08
CA GLY A 30 16.57 -17.46 10.20
C GLY A 30 16.00 -16.87 8.90
N SER A 31 16.16 -17.57 7.78
CA SER A 31 15.69 -17.07 6.47
C SER A 31 14.27 -17.53 6.14
N LEU A 32 13.42 -16.61 5.67
CA LEU A 32 12.05 -16.88 5.23
C LEU A 32 12.01 -17.94 4.12
N PHE A 33 12.89 -17.83 3.12
CA PHE A 33 12.88 -18.67 1.92
C PHE A 33 13.57 -20.03 2.07
N LYS A 34 14.40 -20.20 3.10
CA LYS A 34 15.09 -21.48 3.38
C LYS A 34 14.53 -22.14 4.62
N SER A 35 14.93 -21.63 5.78
CA SER A 35 14.74 -22.32 7.06
C SER A 35 13.27 -22.33 7.53
N CYS A 36 12.50 -21.26 7.26
CA CYS A 36 11.07 -21.27 7.55
C CYS A 36 10.28 -22.16 6.58
N LEU A 37 10.65 -22.13 5.30
CA LEU A 37 9.98 -22.90 4.26
C LEU A 37 10.13 -24.41 4.48
N ASP A 38 11.28 -24.86 4.99
CA ASP A 38 11.53 -26.27 5.28
C ASP A 38 10.71 -26.77 6.48
N ARG A 39 10.55 -25.94 7.53
CA ARG A 39 9.83 -26.32 8.76
C ARG A 39 8.31 -26.15 8.67
N TRP A 40 7.84 -25.11 8.00
CA TRP A 40 6.41 -24.76 7.91
C TRP A 40 6.01 -24.48 6.46
N ARG A 41 6.21 -25.48 5.59
CA ARG A 41 6.12 -25.31 4.13
C ARG A 41 4.81 -24.68 3.65
N THR A 42 3.67 -25.21 4.09
CA THR A 42 2.35 -24.75 3.59
C THR A 42 2.04 -23.31 4.02
N ILE A 43 2.31 -22.98 5.28
CA ILE A 43 2.03 -21.65 5.85
C ILE A 43 2.99 -20.62 5.28
N THR A 44 4.30 -20.91 5.28
CA THR A 44 5.34 -20.00 4.78
C THR A 44 5.16 -19.72 3.29
N LEU A 45 4.82 -20.73 2.50
CA LEU A 45 4.54 -20.56 1.07
C LEU A 45 3.31 -19.67 0.84
N GLY A 46 2.26 -19.83 1.65
CA GLY A 46 1.09 -18.95 1.62
C GLY A 46 1.45 -17.49 1.95
N VAL A 47 2.26 -17.27 2.99
CA VAL A 47 2.76 -15.95 3.38
C VAL A 47 3.59 -15.33 2.24
N ILE A 48 4.54 -16.08 1.67
CA ILE A 48 5.38 -15.60 0.54
C ILE A 48 4.50 -15.19 -0.65
N ILE A 49 3.49 -15.99 -1.01
CA ILE A 49 2.58 -15.67 -2.12
C ILE A 49 1.80 -14.39 -1.83
N LEU A 50 1.25 -14.25 -0.61
CA LEU A 50 0.51 -13.05 -0.20
C LEU A 50 1.39 -11.79 -0.25
N PHE A 51 2.62 -11.89 0.24
CA PHE A 51 3.59 -10.79 0.18
C PHE A 51 3.97 -10.43 -1.25
N CYS A 52 4.32 -11.41 -2.09
CA CYS A 52 4.67 -11.18 -3.49
C CYS A 52 3.51 -10.58 -4.28
N LEU A 53 2.28 -11.07 -4.08
CA LEU A 53 1.09 -10.56 -4.77
C LEU A 53 0.77 -9.13 -4.31
N GLY A 54 0.85 -8.86 -3.01
CA GLY A 54 0.69 -7.51 -2.47
C GLY A 54 1.75 -6.54 -2.98
N LEU A 55 3.01 -6.97 -3.06
CA LEU A 55 4.12 -6.18 -3.59
C LEU A 55 3.92 -5.87 -5.08
N ALA A 56 3.48 -6.86 -5.87
CA ALA A 56 3.17 -6.67 -7.29
C ALA A 56 2.06 -5.62 -7.48
N CYS A 57 1.00 -5.66 -6.67
CA CYS A 57 -0.04 -4.63 -6.70
C CYS A 57 0.51 -3.23 -6.38
N LEU A 58 1.38 -3.10 -5.38
CA LEU A 58 2.00 -1.81 -5.04
C LEU A 58 2.94 -1.29 -6.14
N VAL A 59 3.71 -2.17 -6.78
CA VAL A 59 4.57 -1.81 -7.91
C VAL A 59 3.74 -1.32 -9.09
N LEU A 60 2.60 -1.95 -9.38
CA LEU A 60 1.68 -1.47 -10.42
C LEU A 60 1.17 -0.07 -10.11
N VAL A 61 0.79 0.21 -8.86
CA VAL A 61 0.39 1.56 -8.44
C VAL A 61 1.53 2.55 -8.60
N PHE A 62 2.75 2.18 -8.21
CA PHE A 62 3.94 3.02 -8.38
C PHE A 62 4.16 3.42 -9.85
N LEU A 63 4.01 2.46 -10.76
CA LEU A 63 4.10 2.71 -12.21
C LEU A 63 2.96 3.62 -12.70
N MET A 64 1.74 3.46 -12.18
CA MET A 64 0.63 4.36 -12.48
C MET A 64 0.90 5.79 -11.99
N ASP A 65 1.49 5.97 -10.81
CA ASP A 65 1.85 7.29 -10.28
C ASP A 65 2.99 7.95 -11.06
N LEU A 66 4.00 7.17 -11.49
CA LEU A 66 5.04 7.63 -12.42
C LEU A 66 4.44 8.10 -13.75
N ALA A 67 3.55 7.31 -14.35
CA ALA A 67 2.86 7.68 -15.57
C ALA A 67 2.05 8.97 -15.40
N HIS A 68 1.35 9.10 -14.27
CA HIS A 68 0.58 10.29 -13.95
C HIS A 68 1.46 11.54 -13.73
N CYS A 69 2.67 11.36 -13.21
CA CYS A 69 3.65 12.45 -13.07
C CYS A 69 4.19 12.91 -14.43
N CYS A 70 4.35 12.00 -15.39
CA CYS A 70 4.83 12.30 -16.75
C CYS A 70 3.73 12.79 -17.71
N SER A 71 2.45 12.57 -17.40
CA SER A 71 1.34 12.89 -18.32
C SER A 71 0.14 13.49 -17.59
N THR A 72 0.02 14.82 -17.66
CA THR A 72 -1.08 15.62 -17.10
C THR A 72 -2.42 15.40 -17.79
N THR A 73 -2.45 14.71 -18.93
CA THR A 73 -3.66 14.42 -19.72
C THR A 73 -4.51 13.27 -19.16
N LEU A 74 -3.97 12.47 -18.24
CA LEU A 74 -4.67 11.35 -17.60
C LEU A 74 -5.52 11.74 -16.37
N ASP A 75 -5.39 12.98 -15.86
CA ASP A 75 -6.14 13.51 -14.71
C ASP A 75 -7.68 13.54 -14.91
N LEU A 76 -8.16 13.44 -16.17
CA LEU A 76 -9.59 13.57 -16.52
C LEU A 76 -10.39 12.26 -16.41
N ASN A 77 -9.73 11.10 -16.31
CA ASN A 77 -10.44 9.82 -16.25
C ASN A 77 -10.66 9.37 -14.81
N ALA A 78 -11.89 9.50 -14.32
CA ALA A 78 -12.33 8.99 -13.01
C ALA A 78 -12.03 7.48 -12.84
N SER A 79 -11.99 6.72 -13.94
CA SER A 79 -11.63 5.30 -13.94
C SER A 79 -10.18 5.05 -13.50
N PHE A 80 -9.24 5.94 -13.86
CA PHE A 80 -7.83 5.80 -13.50
C PHE A 80 -7.62 5.94 -11.99
N THR A 81 -8.24 6.96 -11.38
CA THR A 81 -8.21 7.18 -9.92
C THR A 81 -8.83 6.03 -9.15
N THR A 82 -9.95 5.49 -9.63
CA THR A 82 -10.65 4.37 -8.99
C THR A 82 -9.80 3.10 -9.05
N THR A 83 -9.18 2.82 -10.20
CA THR A 83 -8.32 1.64 -10.38
C THR A 83 -7.10 1.69 -9.46
N ARG A 84 -6.46 2.86 -9.35
CA ARG A 84 -5.34 3.09 -8.44
C ARG A 84 -5.74 2.83 -6.98
N LEU A 85 -6.90 3.35 -6.55
CA LEU A 85 -7.43 3.11 -5.20
C LEU A 85 -7.68 1.62 -4.94
N CYS A 86 -8.34 0.92 -5.86
CA CYS A 86 -8.61 -0.50 -5.72
C CYS A 86 -7.30 -1.32 -5.61
N ALA A 87 -6.31 -1.02 -6.45
CA ALA A 87 -5.01 -1.70 -6.41
C ALA A 87 -4.24 -1.44 -5.10
N LEU A 88 -4.29 -0.20 -4.58
CA LEU A 88 -3.72 0.13 -3.27
C LEU A 88 -4.40 -0.65 -2.14
N PHE A 89 -5.74 -0.68 -2.13
CA PHE A 89 -6.50 -1.44 -1.13
C PHE A 89 -6.20 -2.94 -1.18
N LEU A 90 -6.14 -3.51 -2.39
CA LEU A 90 -5.81 -4.91 -2.56
C LEU A 90 -4.39 -5.21 -2.06
N GLY A 91 -3.40 -4.40 -2.42
CA GLY A 91 -2.03 -4.53 -1.94
C GLY A 91 -1.95 -4.47 -0.41
N LEU A 92 -2.65 -3.50 0.20
CA LEU A 92 -2.74 -3.34 1.65
C LEU A 92 -3.35 -4.58 2.33
N ILE A 93 -4.50 -5.07 1.85
CA ILE A 93 -5.19 -6.23 2.42
C ILE A 93 -4.33 -7.48 2.32
N LEU A 94 -3.67 -7.70 1.18
CA LEU A 94 -2.81 -8.87 0.95
C LEU A 94 -1.60 -8.86 1.88
N LEU A 95 -0.89 -7.73 1.98
CA LEU A 95 0.25 -7.58 2.88
C LEU A 95 -0.15 -7.73 4.35
N THR A 96 -1.28 -7.14 4.74
CA THR A 96 -1.81 -7.24 6.10
C THR A 96 -2.18 -8.69 6.44
N THR A 97 -2.84 -9.39 5.52
CA THR A 97 -3.23 -10.79 5.71
C THR A 97 -1.99 -11.68 5.83
N GLY A 98 -1.00 -11.51 4.95
CA GLY A 98 0.26 -12.26 5.00
C GLY A 98 1.01 -12.03 6.32
N LEU A 99 1.03 -10.80 6.82
CA LEU A 99 1.61 -10.48 8.11
C LEU A 99 0.84 -11.11 9.28
N ILE A 100 -0.49 -10.99 9.31
CA ILE A 100 -1.31 -11.57 10.37
C ILE A 100 -1.11 -13.08 10.45
N VAL A 101 -1.18 -13.77 9.31
CA VAL A 101 -0.95 -15.23 9.24
C VAL A 101 0.44 -15.59 9.76
N TYR A 102 1.46 -14.85 9.35
CA TYR A 102 2.82 -15.06 9.87
C TYR A 102 2.90 -14.84 11.39
N THR A 103 2.33 -13.75 11.90
CA THR A 103 2.39 -13.40 13.33
C THR A 103 1.60 -14.35 14.22
N ALA A 104 0.48 -14.88 13.72
CA ALA A 104 -0.36 -15.83 14.44
C ALA A 104 0.35 -17.18 14.65
N GLU A 105 1.13 -17.62 13.66
CA GLU A 105 1.79 -18.92 13.66
C GLU A 105 3.19 -18.90 14.29
N MET A 106 3.96 -17.82 14.12
CA MET A 106 5.38 -17.73 14.52
C MET A 106 5.62 -17.00 15.84
N GLY A 107 4.59 -16.87 16.68
CA GLY A 107 4.58 -16.04 17.88
C GLY A 107 5.92 -15.98 18.63
N ARG A 108 6.42 -14.75 18.85
CA ARG A 108 7.15 -14.25 20.04
C ARG A 108 8.31 -13.27 19.79
N GLN A 109 8.70 -12.93 18.56
CA GLN A 109 9.65 -11.82 18.28
C GLN A 109 8.96 -10.69 17.50
N TRP A 110 8.14 -9.92 18.21
CA TRP A 110 7.10 -9.07 17.63
C TRP A 110 7.53 -7.68 17.19
N SER A 111 8.54 -7.06 17.82
CA SER A 111 8.71 -5.60 17.73
C SER A 111 9.30 -5.09 16.41
N TYR A 112 10.23 -5.82 15.79
CA TYR A 112 10.94 -5.33 14.60
C TYR A 112 10.09 -5.46 13.33
N LEU A 113 9.48 -6.63 13.13
CA LEU A 113 8.59 -6.92 12.01
C LEU A 113 7.29 -6.10 12.08
N SER A 114 6.69 -5.96 13.27
CA SER A 114 5.50 -5.11 13.45
C SER A 114 5.80 -3.63 13.29
N GLY A 115 7.00 -3.18 13.69
CA GLY A 115 7.45 -1.80 13.52
C GLY A 115 7.61 -1.43 12.04
N VAL A 116 8.31 -2.26 11.26
CA VAL A 116 8.51 -2.02 9.83
C VAL A 116 7.18 -2.11 9.07
N SER A 117 6.34 -3.11 9.36
CA SER A 117 5.01 -3.20 8.76
C SER A 117 4.10 -2.04 9.19
N GLY A 118 4.20 -1.59 10.45
CA GLY A 118 3.44 -0.47 10.99
C GLY A 118 3.75 0.85 10.31
N VAL A 119 5.02 1.10 9.98
CA VAL A 119 5.43 2.25 9.18
C VAL A 119 4.86 2.15 7.76
N VAL A 120 4.92 0.98 7.14
CA VAL A 120 4.33 0.74 5.82
C VAL A 120 2.81 0.99 5.85
N PHE A 121 2.10 0.53 6.89
CA PHE A 121 0.68 0.78 7.07
C PHE A 121 0.36 2.26 7.32
N ALA A 122 1.18 2.96 8.11
CA ALA A 122 1.01 4.39 8.35
C ALA A 122 1.22 5.21 7.07
N VAL A 123 2.18 4.82 6.24
CA VAL A 123 2.43 5.44 4.94
C VAL A 123 1.25 5.18 3.99
N GLN A 124 0.79 3.94 3.88
CA GLN A 124 -0.36 3.59 3.03
C GLN A 124 -1.65 4.27 3.50
N GLY A 125 -1.90 4.33 4.81
CA GLY A 125 -3.04 5.03 5.41
C GLY A 125 -2.99 6.54 5.17
N SER A 126 -1.81 7.15 5.24
CA SER A 126 -1.61 8.58 4.95
C SER A 126 -1.93 8.91 3.49
N ILE A 127 -1.51 8.04 2.57
CA ILE A 127 -1.83 8.16 1.14
C ILE A 127 -3.34 8.07 0.91
N LEU A 128 -4.01 7.08 1.52
CA LEU A 128 -5.45 6.88 1.39
C LEU A 128 -6.27 8.05 1.96
N ALA A 129 -5.89 8.54 3.14
CA ALA A 129 -6.52 9.69 3.78
C ALA A 129 -6.40 10.94 2.90
N PHE A 130 -5.24 11.13 2.30
CA PHE A 130 -4.99 12.24 1.38
C PHE A 130 -5.88 12.17 0.13
N VAL A 131 -6.01 11.00 -0.49
CA VAL A 131 -6.87 10.81 -1.68
C VAL A 131 -8.35 11.02 -1.32
N THR A 132 -8.79 10.49 -0.17
CA THR A 132 -10.19 10.61 0.26
C THR A 132 -10.57 12.05 0.62
N CYS A 133 -9.62 12.82 1.17
CA CYS A 133 -9.81 14.24 1.45
C CYS A 133 -10.03 15.09 0.18
N GLN A 134 -9.46 14.67 -0.96
CA GLN A 134 -9.73 15.31 -2.25
C GLN A 134 -11.15 15.02 -2.76
N CYS A 135 -11.65 13.80 -2.53
CA CYS A 135 -13.03 13.43 -2.89
C CYS A 135 -14.08 14.19 -2.06
N THR A 136 -13.84 14.43 -0.77
CA THR A 136 -14.73 15.26 0.05
C THR A 136 -14.65 16.74 -0.31
N SER A 137 -13.46 17.25 -0.64
CA SER A 137 -13.30 18.63 -1.12
C SER A 137 -13.96 18.87 -2.49
N ALA A 138 -13.94 17.89 -3.39
CA ALA A 138 -14.65 17.96 -4.68
C ALA A 138 -16.17 17.96 -4.48
N ARG A 139 -16.68 17.14 -3.54
CA ARG A 139 -18.11 17.07 -3.20
C ARG A 139 -18.60 18.33 -2.48
N GLY A 140 -17.74 18.98 -1.68
CA GLY A 140 -18.01 20.28 -1.07
C GLY A 140 -18.15 21.40 -2.10
N ARG A 141 -17.39 21.35 -3.21
CA ARG A 141 -17.45 22.34 -4.29
C ARG A 141 -18.77 22.27 -5.07
N THR A 142 -19.27 21.06 -5.36
CA THR A 142 -20.57 20.88 -6.02
C THR A 142 -21.74 21.29 -5.13
N ARG A 143 -21.65 21.03 -3.81
CA ARG A 143 -22.70 21.43 -2.85
C ARG A 143 -22.79 22.95 -2.71
N MET A 144 -21.66 23.67 -2.69
CA MET A 144 -21.68 25.14 -2.67
C MET A 144 -22.19 25.76 -3.97
N GLN A 145 -22.00 25.10 -5.12
CA GLN A 145 -22.52 25.60 -6.39
C GLN A 145 -24.05 25.50 -6.46
N VAL A 146 -24.64 24.40 -5.98
CA VAL A 146 -26.12 24.22 -5.97
C VAL A 146 -26.79 25.17 -4.98
N THR A 147 -26.19 25.44 -3.81
CA THR A 147 -26.78 26.38 -2.85
C THR A 147 -26.74 27.83 -3.34
N ARG A 148 -25.80 28.20 -4.22
CA ARG A 148 -25.74 29.55 -4.80
C ARG A 148 -26.79 29.79 -5.90
N THR A 149 -27.18 28.77 -6.67
CA THR A 149 -28.15 28.92 -7.77
C THR A 149 -29.60 28.96 -7.32
N ILE A 150 -29.90 28.56 -6.08
CA ILE A 150 -31.28 28.57 -5.53
C ILE A 150 -31.57 29.90 -4.78
N ALA A 151 -30.56 30.75 -4.58
CA ALA A 151 -30.66 32.01 -3.84
C ALA A 151 -30.63 33.26 -4.74
N THR A 152 -30.83 33.11 -6.06
CA THR A 152 -30.96 34.20 -7.04
C THR A 152 -32.28 34.10 -7.77
#